data_AF-A0A971B115-F1
#
_entry.id   AF-A0A971B115-F1
#
_cell.length_a   1.000
_cell.length_b   1.000
_cell.length_c   1.000
_cell.angle_alpha   90.00
_cell.angle_beta   90.00
_cell.angle_gamma   90.00
#
_symmetry.space_group_name_H-M   'P 1'
#
loop_
_entity.id
_entity.type
_entity.pdbx_description
1 polymer ?
#
loop_
_entity_poly.entity_id
_entity_poly.type
_entity_poly.pdbx_seq_one_letter_code
_entity_poly.pdbx_strand_id
1 'polypeptide(L)'
;MLSPDVISQIEQLLQERKLGLHKIARSVGVSIGTVVSVAKGNRHPEDYLRHLPKPKPSAEPERCPTCGAIVQMPCTLCHIRRLIASGILPPPEPVLDIPFGLNLKPEHQARYAEVRRWRRDALRDGVKKATLRRTTDPPPTEDER
;
A
#
# COMPACT_ATOMS: atom_id res chain seq x y z
N MET A 1 -4.51 6.09 -25.00
CA MET A 1 -5.00 6.02 -23.61
C MET A 1 -4.98 7.42 -23.01
N LEU A 2 -5.86 7.72 -22.06
CA LEU A 2 -5.74 8.98 -21.31
C LEU A 2 -4.60 8.88 -20.29
N SER A 3 -3.86 9.97 -20.13
CA SER A 3 -2.88 10.11 -19.06
C SER A 3 -3.59 10.06 -17.70
N PRO A 4 -2.98 9.47 -16.66
CA PRO A 4 -3.50 9.54 -15.30
C PRO A 4 -3.76 10.97 -14.83
N ASP A 5 -2.92 11.94 -15.22
CA ASP A 5 -3.09 13.35 -14.85
C ASP A 5 -4.42 13.92 -15.35
N VAL A 6 -4.82 13.51 -16.56
CA VAL A 6 -6.07 13.95 -17.19
C VAL A 6 -7.27 13.32 -16.48
N ILE A 7 -7.16 12.06 -16.04
CA ILE A 7 -8.22 11.39 -15.26
C ILE A 7 -8.39 12.06 -13.91
N SER A 8 -7.29 12.32 -13.18
CA SER A 8 -7.33 13.02 -11.90
C SER A 8 -7.90 14.44 -12.01
N GLN A 9 -7.57 15.16 -13.09
CA GLN A 9 -8.15 16.48 -13.34
C GLN A 9 -9.66 16.42 -13.59
N ILE A 10 -10.16 15.40 -14.30
CA ILE A 10 -11.60 15.18 -14.50
C ILE A 10 -12.28 14.84 -13.17
N GLU A 11 -11.70 13.95 -12.37
CA GLU A 11 -12.23 13.59 -11.05
C GLU A 11 -12.35 14.80 -10.12
N GLN A 12 -11.34 15.67 -10.10
CA GLN A 12 -11.35 16.90 -9.32
C GLN A 12 -12.50 17.83 -9.76
N LEU A 13 -12.67 18.06 -11.07
CA LEU A 13 -13.74 18.92 -11.59
C LEU A 13 -15.14 18.32 -11.34
N LEU A 14 -15.27 16.99 -11.33
CA LEU A 14 -16.52 16.30 -10.97
C LEU A 14 -16.84 16.45 -9.48
N GLN A 15 -15.83 16.40 -8.59
CA GLN A 15 -16.00 16.61 -7.15
C GLN A 15 -16.44 18.04 -6.83
N GLU A 16 -15.94 19.04 -7.57
CA GLU A 16 -16.34 20.44 -7.38
C GLU A 16 -17.82 20.70 -7.70
N ARG A 17 -18.47 19.86 -8.52
CA ARG A 17 -19.89 19.96 -8.95
C ARG A 17 -20.33 21.31 -9.55
N LYS A 18 -19.37 22.18 -9.92
CA LYS A 18 -19.64 23.53 -10.48
C LYS A 18 -19.86 23.53 -12.00
N LEU A 19 -19.39 22.50 -12.70
CA LEU A 19 -19.39 22.44 -14.16
C LEU A 19 -20.21 21.24 -14.65
N GLY A 20 -21.03 21.47 -15.68
CA GLY A 20 -21.67 20.38 -16.40
C GLY A 20 -20.67 19.57 -17.24
N LEU A 21 -20.99 18.31 -17.55
CA LEU A 21 -20.09 17.37 -18.24
C LEU A 21 -19.54 17.91 -19.58
N HIS A 22 -20.36 18.62 -20.37
CA HIS A 22 -19.93 19.26 -21.61
C HIS A 22 -18.86 20.34 -21.40
N LYS A 23 -18.91 21.03 -20.25
CA LYS A 23 -17.98 22.12 -19.93
C LYS A 23 -16.66 21.56 -19.42
N ILE A 24 -16.71 20.48 -18.63
CA ILE A 24 -15.53 19.70 -18.20
C ILE A 24 -14.81 19.10 -19.41
N ALA A 25 -15.55 18.48 -20.33
CA ALA A 25 -15.00 17.90 -21.57
C ALA A 25 -14.22 18.95 -22.39
N ARG A 26 -14.81 20.14 -22.55
CA ARG A 26 -14.17 21.26 -23.26
C ARG A 26 -12.96 21.84 -22.54
N SER A 27 -12.99 21.96 -21.21
CA SER A 27 -11.87 22.53 -20.45
C SER A 27 -10.65 21.61 -20.42
N VAL A 28 -10.86 20.30 -20.40
CA VAL A 28 -9.80 19.30 -20.35
C VAL A 28 -9.36 18.83 -21.75
N GLY A 29 -10.17 19.08 -22.79
CA GLY A 29 -9.85 18.69 -24.17
C GLY A 29 -10.14 17.22 -24.47
N VAL A 30 -11.18 16.64 -23.86
CA VAL A 30 -11.55 15.23 -24.00
C VAL A 30 -12.98 15.06 -24.49
N SER A 31 -13.32 13.88 -25.02
CA SER A 31 -14.70 13.59 -25.43
C SER A 31 -15.65 13.49 -24.22
N ILE A 32 -16.92 13.85 -24.41
CA ILE A 32 -17.89 13.77 -23.31
C ILE A 32 -18.11 12.35 -22.81
N GLY A 33 -18.04 11.36 -23.71
CA GLY A 33 -18.11 9.94 -23.35
C GLY A 33 -16.97 9.52 -22.42
N THR A 34 -15.78 10.12 -22.57
CA THR A 34 -14.67 9.91 -21.65
C THR A 34 -15.00 10.42 -20.25
N VAL A 35 -15.53 11.64 -20.15
CA VAL A 35 -15.94 12.23 -18.85
C VAL A 35 -17.03 11.38 -18.19
N VAL A 36 -18.02 10.91 -18.97
CA VAL A 36 -19.07 10.00 -18.47
C VAL A 36 -18.50 8.67 -17.99
N SER A 37 -17.53 8.09 -18.71
CA SER A 37 -16.86 6.85 -18.28
C SER A 37 -16.09 7.05 -16.97
N VAL A 38 -15.39 8.17 -16.79
CA VAL A 38 -14.71 8.50 -15.53
C VAL A 38 -15.72 8.72 -14.41
N ALA A 39 -16.78 9.48 -14.66
CA ALA A 39 -17.84 9.74 -13.67
C ALA A 39 -18.57 8.46 -13.21
N LYS A 40 -18.67 7.44 -14.07
CA LYS A 40 -19.22 6.12 -13.74
C LYS A 40 -18.23 5.19 -13.02
N GLY A 41 -16.97 5.60 -12.85
CA GLY A 41 -15.92 4.74 -12.30
C GLY A 41 -15.43 3.65 -13.25
N ASN A 42 -15.76 3.74 -14.54
CA ASN A 42 -15.33 2.74 -15.54
C ASN A 42 -13.90 2.98 -16.06
N ARG A 43 -13.24 4.04 -15.59
CA ARG A 43 -11.85 4.36 -15.92
C ARG A 43 -11.15 4.86 -14.66
N HIS A 44 -10.27 4.04 -14.14
CA HIS A 44 -9.38 4.40 -13.05
C HIS A 44 -8.01 4.83 -13.58
N PRO A 45 -7.28 5.70 -12.86
CA PRO A 45 -5.88 6.02 -13.17
C PRO A 45 -5.01 4.76 -13.32
N GLU A 46 -5.34 3.72 -12.55
CA GLU A 46 -4.67 2.42 -12.50
C GLU A 46 -4.82 1.61 -13.79
N ASP A 47 -5.88 1.82 -14.57
CA ASP A 47 -6.10 1.11 -15.84
C ASP A 47 -4.98 1.40 -16.85
N TYR A 48 -4.36 2.58 -16.77
CA TYR A 48 -3.17 2.92 -17.55
C TYR A 48 -2.01 1.94 -17.28
N LEU A 49 -1.83 1.51 -16.03
CA LEU A 49 -0.75 0.59 -15.65
C LEU A 49 -0.93 -0.80 -16.25
N ARG A 50 -2.17 -1.24 -16.48
CA ARG A 50 -2.47 -2.57 -17.02
C ARG A 50 -1.94 -2.75 -18.45
N HIS A 51 -1.80 -1.66 -19.19
CA HIS A 51 -1.37 -1.66 -20.59
C HIS A 51 0.07 -1.19 -20.81
N LEU A 52 0.79 -0.82 -19.75
CA LEU A 52 2.21 -0.53 -19.87
C LEU A 52 2.98 -1.82 -20.25
N PRO A 53 3.96 -1.74 -21.16
CA PRO A 53 4.81 -2.88 -21.48
C PRO A 53 5.49 -3.35 -20.20
N LYS A 54 5.18 -4.57 -19.78
CA LYS A 54 5.77 -5.15 -18.58
C LYS A 54 7.23 -5.50 -18.90
N PRO A 55 8.21 -5.01 -18.13
CA PRO A 55 9.59 -5.41 -18.30
C PRO A 55 9.70 -6.92 -18.12
N LYS A 56 10.44 -7.58 -19.02
CA LYS A 56 10.68 -9.02 -18.95
C LYS A 56 11.51 -9.31 -17.69
N PRO A 57 11.12 -10.30 -16.86
CA PRO A 57 11.92 -10.65 -15.70
C PRO A 57 13.30 -11.17 -16.12
N SER A 58 14.33 -10.87 -15.32
CA SER A 58 15.64 -11.53 -15.43
C SER A 58 15.48 -13.03 -15.25
N ALA A 59 16.30 -13.81 -15.97
CA ALA A 59 16.29 -15.27 -15.82
C ALA A 59 16.82 -15.69 -14.45
N GLU A 60 17.88 -15.04 -13.98
CA GLU A 60 18.52 -15.35 -12.72
C GLU A 60 18.02 -14.44 -11.58
N PRO A 61 17.79 -15.00 -10.37
CA PRO A 61 17.49 -14.21 -9.19
C PRO A 61 18.72 -13.40 -8.75
N GLU A 62 18.53 -12.09 -8.57
CA GLU A 62 19.58 -11.16 -8.14
C GLU A 62 19.16 -10.45 -6.84
N ARG A 63 20.13 -9.97 -6.07
CA ARG A 63 19.84 -9.10 -4.91
C ARG A 63 19.45 -7.71 -5.40
N CYS A 64 18.26 -7.26 -5.04
CA CYS A 64 17.80 -5.91 -5.34
C CYS A 64 18.66 -4.86 -4.59
N PRO A 65 19.23 -3.85 -5.28
CA PRO A 65 20.07 -2.84 -4.64
C PRO A 65 19.29 -1.89 -3.71
N THR A 66 17.96 -1.83 -3.83
CA THR A 66 17.11 -0.94 -3.02
C THR A 66 16.63 -1.59 -1.73
N CYS A 67 16.13 -2.84 -1.79
CA CYS A 67 15.55 -3.52 -0.62
C CYS A 67 16.37 -4.71 -0.12
N GLY A 68 17.41 -5.14 -0.85
CA GLY A 68 18.27 -6.27 -0.49
C GLY A 68 17.66 -7.66 -0.69
N ALA A 69 16.39 -7.76 -1.08
CA ALA A 69 15.72 -9.04 -1.34
C ALA A 69 16.26 -9.71 -2.61
N ILE A 70 16.32 -11.04 -2.62
CA ILE A 70 16.63 -11.83 -3.82
C ILE A 70 15.35 -11.93 -4.66
N VAL A 71 15.39 -11.40 -5.88
CA VAL A 71 14.23 -11.31 -6.78
C VAL A 71 14.68 -11.49 -8.24
N GLN A 72 13.76 -11.88 -9.11
CA GLN A 72 13.94 -11.67 -10.55
C GLN A 72 13.70 -10.20 -10.86
N MET A 73 14.65 -9.58 -11.53
CA MET A 73 14.60 -8.15 -11.82
C MET A 73 13.61 -7.85 -12.94
N PRO A 74 12.85 -6.75 -12.87
CA PRO A 74 12.91 -5.71 -11.84
C PRO A 74 12.17 -6.10 -10.55
N CYS A 75 12.63 -5.54 -9.42
CA CYS A 75 12.00 -5.78 -8.12
C CYS A 75 10.58 -5.21 -8.05
N THR A 76 9.58 -6.08 -8.20
CA THR A 76 8.14 -5.72 -8.14
C THR A 76 7.77 -5.05 -6.83
N LEU A 77 8.35 -5.48 -5.71
CA LEU A 77 8.10 -4.87 -4.39
C LEU A 77 8.54 -3.40 -4.35
N CYS A 78 9.76 -3.11 -4.83
CA CYS A 78 10.26 -1.74 -4.88
C CYS A 78 9.49 -0.89 -5.89
N HIS A 79 9.07 -1.48 -7.00
CA HIS A 79 8.23 -0.81 -7.99
C HIS A 79 6.88 -0.38 -7.38
N ILE A 80 6.15 -1.30 -6.75
CA ILE A 80 4.87 -1.01 -6.09
C ILE A 80 5.05 0.05 -5.01
N ARG A 81 6.08 -0.06 -4.17
CA ARG A 81 6.39 0.95 -3.14
C ARG A 81 6.60 2.34 -3.74
N ARG A 82 7.25 2.44 -4.91
CA ARG A 82 7.44 3.71 -5.61
C ARG A 82 6.11 4.27 -6.12
N LEU A 83 5.24 3.43 -6.69
CA LEU A 83 3.91 3.83 -7.16
C LEU A 83 3.01 4.32 -6.00
N ILE A 84 3.08 3.65 -4.85
CA ILE A 84 2.38 4.11 -3.63
C ILE A 84 2.95 5.45 -3.17
N ALA A 85 4.28 5.58 -3.10
CA ALA A 85 4.92 6.82 -2.68
C ALA A 85 4.63 8.00 -3.62
N SER A 86 4.42 7.73 -4.91
CA SER A 86 4.02 8.75 -5.90
C SER A 86 2.51 9.00 -5.96
N GLY A 87 1.71 8.32 -5.14
CA GLY A 87 0.25 8.48 -5.10
C GLY A 87 -0.49 7.87 -6.29
N ILE A 88 0.17 7.03 -7.10
CA ILE A 88 -0.46 6.36 -8.25
C ILE A 88 -1.32 5.19 -7.77
N LEU A 89 -0.84 4.46 -6.76
CA LEU A 89 -1.59 3.39 -6.11
C LEU A 89 -1.93 3.79 -4.68
N PRO A 90 -3.13 3.45 -4.18
CA PRO A 90 -3.44 3.63 -2.78
C PRO A 90 -2.53 2.72 -1.91
N PRO A 91 -2.18 3.14 -0.68
CA PRO A 91 -1.51 2.24 0.24
C PRO A 91 -2.39 1.02 0.51
N PRO A 92 -1.80 -0.17 0.71
CA PRO A 92 -2.58 -1.35 1.05
C PRO A 92 -3.38 -1.06 2.32
N GLU A 93 -4.65 -1.45 2.32
CA GLU A 93 -5.46 -1.39 3.53
C GLU A 93 -4.75 -2.17 4.64
N PRO A 94 -4.76 -1.67 5.88
CA PRO A 94 -4.22 -2.43 6.99
C PRO A 94 -5.03 -3.72 7.06
N VAL A 95 -4.38 -4.85 6.77
CA VAL A 95 -4.93 -6.15 7.07
C VAL A 95 -5.21 -6.12 8.56
N LEU A 96 -6.50 -6.08 8.92
CA LEU A 96 -6.94 -6.18 10.30
C LEU A 96 -6.24 -7.37 10.93
N ASP A 97 -5.98 -7.30 12.24
CA ASP A 97 -5.12 -8.19 13.03
C ASP A 97 -5.68 -9.62 13.13
N ILE A 98 -5.96 -10.25 11.98
CA ILE A 98 -6.40 -11.63 11.82
C ILE A 98 -5.28 -12.45 12.43
N PRO A 99 -5.55 -13.19 13.52
CA PRO A 99 -4.55 -14.07 14.07
C PRO A 99 -4.12 -15.01 12.96
N PHE A 100 -2.84 -14.96 12.58
CA PHE A 100 -2.21 -16.06 11.90
C PHE A 100 -2.56 -17.29 12.73
N GLY A 101 -3.22 -18.29 12.15
CA GLY A 101 -3.67 -19.52 12.84
C GLY A 101 -2.49 -20.37 13.30
N LEU A 102 -1.60 -19.78 14.09
CA LEU A 102 -0.43 -20.37 14.68
C LEU A 102 -0.91 -21.21 15.85
N ASN A 103 -0.73 -22.52 15.75
CA ASN A 103 -0.91 -23.44 16.86
C ASN A 103 0.23 -23.25 17.86
N LEU A 104 0.15 -22.17 18.65
CA LEU A 104 1.09 -21.88 19.72
C LEU A 104 0.77 -22.76 20.93
N LYS A 105 1.83 -23.24 21.61
CA LYS A 105 1.70 -23.84 22.95
C LYS A 105 1.04 -22.83 23.91
N PRO A 106 0.26 -23.28 24.92
CA PRO A 106 -0.45 -22.39 25.84
C PRO A 106 0.43 -21.29 26.46
N GLU A 107 1.65 -21.62 26.85
CA GLU A 107 2.65 -20.68 27.41
C GLU A 107 2.99 -19.53 26.43
N HIS A 108 3.04 -19.83 25.13
CA HIS A 108 3.36 -18.85 24.09
C HIS A 108 2.13 -18.01 23.70
N GLN A 109 0.92 -18.54 23.89
CA GLN A 109 -0.32 -17.81 23.64
C GLN A 109 -0.48 -16.62 24.61
N ALA A 110 -0.15 -16.80 25.90
CA ALA A 110 -0.21 -15.75 26.89
C ALA A 110 0.71 -14.57 26.55
N ARG A 111 1.98 -14.87 26.22
CA ARG A 111 2.97 -13.87 25.80
C ARG A 111 2.55 -13.17 24.50
N TYR A 112 2.00 -13.91 23.53
CA TYR A 112 1.54 -13.34 22.27
C TYR A 112 0.33 -12.39 22.48
N ALA A 113 -0.62 -12.77 23.34
CA ALA A 113 -1.76 -11.94 23.69
C ALA A 113 -1.33 -10.65 24.41
N GLU A 114 -0.33 -10.72 25.28
CA GLU A 114 0.24 -9.57 25.97
C GLU A 114 0.88 -8.57 25.00
N VAL A 115 1.75 -9.04 24.10
CA VAL A 115 2.37 -8.20 23.06
C VAL A 115 1.30 -7.55 22.17
N ARG A 116 0.22 -8.27 21.83
CA ARG A 116 -0.90 -7.72 21.06
C ARG A 116 -1.66 -6.63 21.82
N ARG A 117 -1.88 -6.78 23.13
CA ARG A 117 -2.49 -5.72 23.96
C ARG A 117 -1.61 -4.48 23.96
N TRP A 118 -0.33 -4.65 24.28
CA TRP A 118 0.64 -3.56 24.29
C TRP A 118 0.72 -2.80 22.96
N ARG A 119 0.72 -3.51 21.81
CA ARG A 119 0.69 -2.87 20.50
C ARG A 119 -0.59 -2.05 20.26
N ARG A 120 -1.75 -2.58 20.67
CA ARG A 120 -3.02 -1.85 20.55
C ARG A 120 -3.03 -0.58 21.40
N ASP A 121 -2.53 -0.65 22.62
CA ASP A 121 -2.46 0.49 23.53
C ASP A 121 -1.50 1.56 22.98
N ALA A 122 -0.31 1.16 22.52
CA ALA A 122 0.66 2.07 21.89
C ALA A 122 0.13 2.75 20.61
N LEU A 123 -0.68 2.03 19.81
CA LEU A 123 -1.37 2.60 18.65
C LEU A 123 -2.44 3.62 19.06
N ARG A 124 -3.18 3.35 20.15
CA ARG A 124 -4.21 4.25 20.69
C ARG A 124 -3.60 5.55 21.23
N ASP A 125 -2.42 5.47 21.83
CA ASP A 125 -1.69 6.62 22.37
C ASP A 125 -0.96 7.44 21.28
N GLY A 126 -1.16 7.12 19.99
CA GLY A 126 -0.60 7.89 18.88
C GLY A 126 0.91 7.73 18.69
N VAL A 127 1.54 6.74 19.34
CA VAL A 127 2.97 6.47 19.22
C VAL A 127 3.24 5.87 17.84
N LYS A 128 3.69 6.70 16.89
CA LYS A 128 4.09 6.25 15.56
C LYS A 128 5.26 5.28 15.67
N LYS A 129 4.97 3.99 15.44
CA LYS A 129 5.91 2.88 15.34
C LYS A 129 6.98 2.92 16.44
N ALA A 130 6.60 2.44 17.63
CA ALA A 130 7.60 1.96 18.59
C ALA A 130 8.51 0.96 17.85
N THR A 131 9.73 1.40 17.58
CA THR A 131 10.77 0.61 16.96
C THR A 131 10.92 -0.64 17.80
N LEU A 132 10.73 -1.82 17.19
CA LEU A 132 11.03 -3.11 17.82
C LEU A 132 12.52 -3.10 18.20
N ARG A 133 12.85 -2.65 19.41
CA ARG A 133 14.08 -3.13 20.04
C ARG A 133 13.84 -4.60 20.34
N ARG A 134 14.61 -5.46 19.68
CA ARG A 134 14.80 -6.84 20.13
C ARG A 134 15.37 -6.75 21.54
N THR A 135 14.54 -6.88 22.57
CA THR A 135 15.03 -7.33 23.87
C THR A 135 15.23 -8.83 23.74
N THR A 136 16.46 -9.19 23.36
CA THR A 136 16.99 -10.55 23.43
C THR A 136 17.53 -10.88 24.82
N ASP A 137 17.22 -10.07 25.84
CA ASP A 137 17.70 -10.35 27.18
C ASP A 137 16.90 -11.51 27.79
N PRO A 138 17.56 -12.63 28.15
CA PRO A 138 16.92 -13.70 28.91
C PRO A 138 16.55 -13.18 30.31
N PRO A 139 15.47 -13.69 30.92
CA PRO A 139 15.08 -13.31 32.27
C PRO A 139 16.22 -13.66 33.26
N PRO A 140 16.45 -12.82 34.29
CA PRO A 140 17.44 -13.14 35.31
C PRO A 140 17.03 -14.43 36.02
N THR A 141 17.96 -15.39 36.09
CA THR A 141 17.80 -16.63 36.82
C THR A 141 17.81 -16.36 38.33
N GLU A 142 16.87 -16.94 39.06
CA GLU A 142 16.59 -16.71 40.48
C GLU A 142 17.68 -17.23 41.46
N ASP A 143 18.91 -17.46 41.01
CA ASP A 143 19.96 -18.13 41.81
C ASP A 143 20.95 -17.19 42.53
N GLU A 144 20.65 -15.90 42.67
CA GLU A 144 21.45 -14.98 43.51
C GLU A 144 20.61 -14.31 44.61
N ARG A 145 20.16 -15.13 45.58
CA ARG A 145 19.74 -14.67 46.91
C ARG A 145 20.26 -15.56 48.02
#